data_AF-A0A523UIJ7-F1
#
_entry.id   AF-A0A523UIJ7-F1
#
_cell.length_a   1.000
_cell.length_b   1.000
_cell.length_c   1.000
_cell.angle_alpha   90.00
_cell.angle_beta   90.00
_cell.angle_gamma   90.00
#
_symmetry.space_group_name_H-M   'P 1'
#
loop_
_entity.id
_entity.type
_entity.pdbx_description
1 polymer ?
#
loop_
_entity_poly.entity_id
_entity_poly.type
_entity_poly.pdbx_seq_one_letter_code
_entity_poly.pdbx_strand_id
1 'polypeptide(L)' 'MNEEVMEMGWEEVAIDSGDHVQRMVEMYEELDFDVYLEEVRPEDVGRCTECYKASGEKLYRVYTRRKQE' A
#
# COMPACT_ATOMS: atom_id res chain seq x y z
N MET A 1 12.49 -4.80 2.42
CA MET A 1 12.24 -3.67 1.51
C MET A 1 12.44 -4.24 0.12
N ASN A 2 11.38 -4.37 -0.68
CA ASN A 2 11.44 -5.11 -1.94
C ASN A 2 12.07 -4.21 -3.02
N GLU A 3 13.40 -4.24 -3.15
CA GLU A 3 14.17 -3.40 -4.08
C GLU A 3 13.73 -3.57 -5.54
N GLU A 4 13.23 -4.75 -5.92
CA GLU A 4 12.71 -5.05 -7.27
C GLU A 4 11.49 -4.19 -7.65
N VAL A 5 10.67 -3.80 -6.68
CA VAL A 5 9.44 -3.01 -6.92
C VAL A 5 9.81 -1.55 -7.22
N MET A 6 10.81 -1.01 -6.52
CA MET A 6 11.30 0.35 -6.75
C MET A 6 12.00 0.52 -8.11
N GLU A 7 12.73 -0.49 -8.59
CA GLU A 7 13.37 -0.45 -9.92
C GLU A 7 12.35 -0.47 -11.07
N MET A 8 11.13 -0.95 -10.83
CA MET A 8 10.04 -0.99 -11.82
C MET A 8 9.17 0.28 -11.83
N GLY A 9 9.59 1.34 -11.13
CA GLY A 9 8.92 2.63 -11.07
C GLY A 9 7.72 2.68 -10.11
N TRP A 10 7.60 1.71 -9.20
CA TRP A 10 6.58 1.72 -8.16
C TRP A 10 7.05 2.49 -6.94
N GLU A 11 6.15 3.31 -6.40
CA GLU A 11 6.40 4.14 -5.22
C GLU A 11 5.46 3.72 -4.08
N GLU A 12 6.00 3.51 -2.88
CA GLU A 12 5.19 3.31 -1.67
C GLU A 12 4.51 4.65 -1.31
N VAL A 13 3.19 4.66 -1.29
CA VAL A 13 2.40 5.87 -0.99
C VAL A 13 1.73 5.82 0.37
N ALA A 14 1.43 4.61 0.87
CA ALA A 14 0.73 4.44 2.14
C ALA A 14 0.95 3.04 2.73
N ILE A 15 0.68 2.93 4.03
CA ILE A 15 0.44 1.65 4.71
C ILE A 15 -0.83 1.82 5.52
N ASP A 16 -1.85 1.01 5.23
CA ASP A 16 -3.18 1.17 5.83
C ASP A 16 -4.01 -0.11 5.84
N SER A 17 -5.17 -0.08 6.49
CA SER A 17 -6.09 -1.23 6.63
C SER A 17 -7.52 -0.89 6.20
N GLY A 18 -8.30 -1.95 5.98
CA GLY A 18 -9.75 -1.88 5.80
C GLY A 18 -10.19 -1.05 4.58
N ASP A 19 -11.36 -0.41 4.70
CA ASP A 19 -12.02 0.34 3.64
C ASP A 19 -11.17 1.52 3.11
N HIS A 20 -10.23 2.02 3.91
CA HIS A 20 -9.36 3.12 3.49
C HIS A 20 -8.45 2.70 2.34
N VAL A 21 -7.98 1.45 2.33
CA VAL A 21 -7.17 0.89 1.24
C VAL A 21 -7.96 0.85 -0.06
N GLN A 22 -9.22 0.44 -0.02
CA GLN A 22 -10.07 0.38 -1.21
C GLN A 22 -10.28 1.77 -1.82
N ARG A 23 -10.54 2.78 -0.99
CA ARG A 23 -10.68 4.17 -1.47
C ARG A 23 -9.40 4.69 -2.13
N MET A 24 -8.24 4.32 -1.61
CA MET A 24 -6.96 4.69 -2.22
C MET A 24 -6.79 4.00 -3.58
N VAL A 25 -7.13 2.72 -3.70
CA VAL A 25 -7.08 2.01 -4.99
C VAL A 25 -7.94 2.71 -6.02
N GLU A 26 -9.22 2.96 -5.72
CA GLU A 26 -10.16 3.62 -6.62
C GLU A 26 -9.63 4.98 -7.08
N MET A 27 -9.17 5.81 -6.14
CA MET A 27 -8.63 7.14 -6.43
C MET A 27 -7.41 7.08 -7.36
N TYR A 28 -6.46 6.17 -7.13
CA TYR A 28 -5.26 6.06 -7.97
C TYR A 28 -5.58 5.47 -9.34
N GLU A 29 -6.49 4.50 -9.43
CA GLU A 29 -6.95 3.95 -10.71
C GLU A 29 -7.64 5.01 -11.59
N GLU A 30 -8.45 5.90 -10.99
CA GLU A 30 -9.07 7.05 -11.68
C GLU A 30 -8.05 8.08 -12.19
N LEU A 31 -6.85 8.12 -11.62
CA LEU A 31 -5.76 9.02 -12.00
C LEU A 31 -4.77 8.38 -12.99
N ASP A 32 -5.13 7.24 -13.61
CA ASP A 32 -4.27 6.46 -14.50
C ASP A 32 -2.99 5.93 -13.84
N PHE A 33 -3.10 5.50 -12.58
CA PHE A 33 -2.06 4.72 -11.91
C PHE A 33 -2.43 3.24 -11.86
N ASP A 34 -1.41 2.38 -11.94
CA ASP A 34 -1.50 1.02 -11.45
C ASP A 34 -1.32 1.04 -9.93
N VAL A 35 -2.08 0.18 -9.23
CA VAL A 35 -2.00 0.04 -7.78
C VAL A 35 -1.64 -1.40 -7.43
N TYR A 36 -0.66 -1.56 -6.55
CA TYR A 36 -0.22 -2.85 -6.03
C TYR A 36 -0.34 -2.84 -4.50
N LEU A 37 -1.04 -3.84 -3.97
CA LEU A 37 -1.24 -4.01 -2.53
C LEU A 37 -0.41 -5.21 -2.05
N GLU A 38 0.51 -4.94 -1.13
CA GLU A 38 1.29 -5.97 -0.43
C GLU A 38 0.71 -6.15 0.97
N GLU A 39 0.19 -7.34 1.29
CA GLU A 39 -0.22 -7.66 2.66
C GLU A 39 1.03 -7.73 3.55
N VAL A 40 1.08 -6.92 4.61
CA VAL A 40 2.21 -6.84 5.51
C VAL A 40 1.77 -7.10 6.94
N ARG A 41 2.64 -7.68 7.77
CA ARG A 41 2.35 -7.80 9.19
C ARG A 41 2.71 -6.50 9.91
N PRO A 42 1.92 -6.09 10.92
CA PRO A 42 2.25 -4.95 11.77
C PRO A 42 3.68 -4.94 12.33
N GLU A 43 4.27 -6.12 12.58
CA GLU A 43 5.65 -6.30 13.05
C GLU A 43 6.71 -5.94 12.00
N ASP A 44 6.39 -6.07 10.71
CA ASP A 44 7.33 -5.91 9.59
C ASP A 44 7.41 -4.47 9.08
N VAL A 45 6.55 -3.58 9.57
CA VAL A 45 6.45 -2.19 9.11
C VAL A 45 7.59 -1.31 9.66
N GLY A 46 8.19 -1.69 10.80
CA GLY A 46 9.28 -0.92 11.41
C GLY A 46 8.86 0.43 12.01
N ARG A 47 7.55 0.71 12.10
CA ARG A 47 6.95 1.91 12.72
C ARG A 47 5.84 1.51 13.69
N CYS A 48 5.26 2.47 14.41
CA CYS A 48 4.14 2.19 15.30
C CYS A 48 2.95 1.59 14.52
N THR A 49 2.46 0.45 14.98
CA THR A 49 1.33 -0.29 14.38
C THR A 49 0.29 -0.74 15.42
N GLU A 50 0.30 -0.17 16.63
CA GLU A 50 -0.58 -0.58 17.73
C GLU A 50 -2.07 -0.44 17.40
N CYS A 51 -2.45 0.62 16.67
CA CYS A 51 -3.83 0.82 16.21
C CYS A 51 -4.29 -0.30 15.27
N TYR A 52 -3.45 -0.71 14.33
CA TYR A 52 -3.74 -1.79 13.39
C TYR A 52 -3.80 -3.16 14.09
N LYS A 53 -2.92 -3.38 15.08
CA LYS A 53 -2.98 -4.59 15.92
C LYS A 53 -4.26 -4.66 16.73
N ALA A 54 -4.71 -3.53 17.27
CA ALA A 54 -5.94 -3.45 18.05
C ALA A 54 -7.20 -3.66 17.21
N SER A 55 -7.22 -3.21 15.94
CA SER A 55 -8.35 -3.45 15.04
C SER A 55 -8.42 -4.91 14.55
N GLY A 56 -7.29 -5.62 14.51
CA GLY A 56 -7.21 -7.00 14.02
C GLY A 56 -7.43 -7.10 12.50
N GLU A 57 -7.44 -5.98 11.80
CA GLU A 57 -7.59 -5.92 10.35
C GLU A 57 -6.30 -6.27 9.64
N LYS A 58 -6.42 -6.67 8.37
CA LYS A 58 -5.28 -6.86 7.50
C LYS A 58 -4.66 -5.51 7.16
N LEU A 59 -3.34 -5.44 7.25
CA LEU A 59 -2.56 -4.26 6.93
C LEU A 59 -1.92 -4.43 5.55
N TYR A 60 -2.00 -3.39 4.73
CA TYR A 60 -1.48 -3.38 3.37
C TYR A 60 -0.51 -2.24 3.19
N ARG A 61 0.61 -2.51 2.54
CA ARG A 61 1.45 -1.50 1.94
C ARG A 61 0.98 -1.24 0.52
N VAL A 62 0.68 0.02 0.22
CA VAL A 62 0.14 0.47 -1.05
C VAL A 62 1.28 1.04 -1.88
N TYR A 63 1.47 0.46 -3.06
CA TYR A 63 2.40 0.96 -4.06
C TYR A 63 1.63 1.44 -5.28
N THR A 64 2.10 2.52 -5.88
CA THR A 64 1.50 3.08 -7.10
C THR A 64 2.55 3.31 -8.16
N ARG A 65 2.17 3.20 -9.42
CA ARG A 65 3.01 3.53 -10.56
C ARG A 65 2.15 4.18 -11.63
N ARG A 66 2.62 5.25 -12.26
CA ARG A 66 1.91 5.83 -13.42
C ARG A 66 1.84 4.81 -14.55
N LYS A 67 0.67 4.65 -15.15
CA LYS A 67 0.52 3.95 -16.43
C LYS A 67 1.27 4.78 -17.47
N GLN A 68 2.23 4.16 -18.16
CA GLN A 68 2.87 4.80 -19.32
C GLN A 68 1.93 4.62 -20.52
N GLU A 69 1.63 5.72 -21.23
CA GLU A 69 0.84 5.73 -22.47
C GLU A 69 1.48 4.89 -23.58
#